data_AF-A0A078HAF6-F1
#
_entry.id   AF-A0A078HAF6-F1
#
_cell.length_a   1.000
_cell.length_b   1.000
_cell.length_c   1.000
_cell.angle_alpha   90.00
_cell.angle_beta   90.00
_cell.angle_gamma   90.00
#
_symmetry.space_group_name_H-M   'P 1'
#
loop_
_entity.id
_entity.type
_entity.pdbx_description
1 polymer ?
#
loop_
_entity_poly.entity_id
_entity_poly.type
_entity_poly.pdbx_seq_one_letter_code
_entity_poly.pdbx_strand_id
1 'polypeptide(L)' 'MVMSDVKTWVSAALTNDDTCMDGFGQSAGAKAAVKDLVRGHVIKVSRMTSNALALINMYASTDVH' A
#
# COMPACT_ATOMS: atom_id res chain seq x y z
N MET A 1 -14.41 12.62 12.82
CA MET A 1 -14.92 11.55 11.93
C MET A 1 -14.02 11.41 10.70
N VAL A 2 -13.88 12.45 9.86
CA VAL A 2 -13.11 12.41 8.61
C VAL A 2 -11.68 11.85 8.74
N MET A 3 -10.89 12.23 9.76
CA MET A 3 -9.52 11.69 9.95
C MET A 3 -9.46 10.23 10.37
N SER A 4 -10.46 9.73 11.08
CA SER A 4 -10.54 8.29 11.43
C SER A 4 -10.82 7.44 10.19
N ASP A 5 -11.68 7.93 9.30
CA ASP A 5 -12.03 7.24 8.06
C ASP A 5 -10.84 7.21 7.10
N VAL A 6 -10.17 8.36 6.93
CA VAL A 6 -8.94 8.47 6.12
C VAL A 6 -7.85 7.53 6.64
N LYS A 7 -7.62 7.49 7.95
CA LYS A 7 -6.66 6.55 8.57
C LYS A 7 -7.04 5.09 8.31
N THR A 8 -8.33 4.76 8.42
CA THR A 8 -8.82 3.40 8.17
C THR A 8 -8.56 2.98 6.72
N TRP A 9 -8.91 3.82 5.74
CA TRP A 9 -8.75 3.49 4.32
C TRP A 9 -7.27 3.37 3.92
N VAL A 10 -6.42 4.28 4.39
CA VAL A 10 -4.97 4.22 4.09
C VAL A 10 -4.32 3.01 4.76
N SER A 11 -4.74 2.65 5.97
CA SER A 11 -4.25 1.43 6.64
C SER A 11 -4.64 0.17 5.87
N ALA A 12 -5.88 0.11 5.37
CA ALA A 12 -6.36 -1.01 4.55
C ALA A 12 -5.61 -1.13 3.22
N ALA A 13 -5.26 -0.02 2.58
CA ALA A 13 -4.47 -0.01 1.35
C ALA A 13 -3.04 -0.56 1.53
N LEU A 14 -2.48 -0.49 2.75
CA LEU A 14 -1.14 -0.99 3.06
C LEU A 14 -1.10 -2.52 3.24
N THR A 15 -2.19 -3.14 3.70
CA THR A 15 -2.23 -4.57 4.05
C THR A 15 -2.17 -5.50 2.83
N ASN A 16 -2.42 -5.00 1.62
CA ASN A 16 -2.71 -5.84 0.46
C ASN A 16 -1.56 -6.00 -0.55
N ASP A 17 -0.32 -5.70 -0.15
CA ASP A 17 0.86 -5.73 -1.03
C ASP A 17 1.24 -7.17 -1.43
N ASP A 18 1.37 -8.06 -0.44
CA ASP A 18 1.78 -9.45 -0.67
C ASP A 18 0.68 -10.29 -1.33
N THR A 19 -0.57 -10.13 -0.87
CA THR A 19 -1.74 -10.81 -1.44
C THR A 19 -2.03 -10.39 -2.88
N CYS A 20 -1.70 -9.16 -3.28
CA CYS A 20 -1.80 -8.74 -4.68
C CYS A 20 -0.93 -9.61 -5.60
N MET A 21 0.25 -10.03 -5.12
CA MET A 21 1.21 -10.79 -5.91
C MET A 21 0.85 -12.28 -6.03
N ASP A 22 0.01 -12.81 -5.16
CA ASP A 22 -0.44 -14.21 -5.20
C ASP A 22 -1.22 -14.54 -6.47
N GLY A 23 -1.98 -13.58 -6.99
CA GLY A 23 -2.70 -13.70 -8.26
C GLY A 23 -1.77 -13.91 -9.47
N PHE A 24 -0.47 -13.61 -9.34
CA PHE A 24 0.54 -13.80 -10.38
C PHE A 24 1.27 -15.15 -10.32
N GLY A 25 0.97 -16.01 -9.32
CA GLY A 25 1.31 -17.44 -9.27
C GLY A 25 2.73 -17.85 -9.68
N GLN A 26 2.90 -19.13 -10.04
CA GLN A 26 4.12 -19.62 -10.70
C GLN A 26 4.07 -19.26 -12.19
N SER A 27 4.51 -18.05 -12.50
CA SER A 27 4.63 -17.55 -13.88
C SER A 27 6.01 -17.88 -14.45
N ALA A 28 6.06 -18.36 -15.70
CA ALA A 28 7.29 -18.66 -16.44
C ALA A 28 7.40 -17.82 -17.73
N GLY A 29 8.62 -17.65 -18.24
CA GLY A 29 8.89 -16.88 -19.46
C GLY A 29 8.39 -15.44 -19.36
N ALA A 30 7.70 -14.96 -20.40
CA ALA A 30 7.18 -13.58 -20.46
C ALA A 30 6.24 -13.21 -19.28
N LYS A 31 5.52 -14.18 -18.69
CA LYS A 31 4.64 -13.94 -17.53
C LYS A 31 5.43 -13.64 -16.25
N ALA A 32 6.64 -14.18 -16.12
CA ALA A 32 7.52 -13.90 -14.99
C ALA A 32 7.99 -12.44 -15.01
N ALA A 33 8.39 -11.94 -16.19
CA ALA A 33 8.78 -10.53 -16.36
C ALA A 33 7.62 -9.57 -16.01
N VAL A 34 6.39 -9.90 -16.41
CA VAL A 34 5.20 -9.11 -16.01
C VAL A 34 4.99 -9.14 -14.50
N LYS A 35 5.14 -10.32 -13.86
CA LYS A 35 5.04 -10.44 -12.40
C LYS A 35 6.07 -9.56 -11.68
N ASP A 36 7.31 -9.51 -12.15
CA ASP A 36 8.36 -8.71 -11.54
C ASP A 36 8.11 -7.20 -11.72
N LEU A 37 7.65 -6.79 -12.90
CA LEU A 37 7.24 -5.40 -13.14
C LEU A 37 6.10 -4.99 -12.20
N VAL A 38 5.04 -5.81 -12.10
CA VAL A 38 3.91 -5.54 -11.20
C VAL A 38 4.38 -5.49 -9.74
N ARG A 39 5.26 -6.42 -9.31
CA ARG A 39 5.86 -6.41 -7.97
C ARG A 39 6.56 -5.09 -7.66
N GLY A 40 7.33 -4.57 -8.61
CA GLY A 40 8.00 -3.27 -8.45
C GLY A 40 7.01 -2.12 -8.23
N HIS A 41 5.89 -2.11 -8.96
CA HIS A 41 4.84 -1.11 -8.79
C HIS A 41 4.10 -1.25 -7.45
N VAL A 42 3.78 -2.49 -7.06
CA VAL A 42 3.10 -2.84 -5.80
C VAL A 42 3.91 -2.34 -4.60
N ILE A 43 5.20 -2.69 -4.52
CA ILE A 43 6.13 -2.19 -3.49
C ILE A 43 6.18 -0.65 -3.46
N LYS A 44 6.19 0.00 -4.64
CA LYS A 44 6.23 1.46 -4.73
C LYS A 44 4.96 2.10 -4.15
N VAL A 45 3.79 1.52 -4.45
CA VAL A 45 2.50 1.97 -3.90
C VAL A 45 2.47 1.75 -2.38
N SER A 46 2.89 0.59 -1.89
CA SER A 46 2.97 0.30 -0.44
C SER A 46 3.83 1.33 0.30
N ARG A 47 5.00 1.69 -0.23
CA ARG A 47 5.83 2.79 0.33
C ARG A 47 5.11 4.13 0.35
N MET A 48 4.43 4.51 -0.74
CA MET A 48 3.68 5.77 -0.79
C MET A 48 2.54 5.78 0.22
N THR A 49 1.81 4.68 0.36
CA THR A 49 0.75 4.49 1.36
C THR A 49 1.29 4.59 2.78
N SER A 50 2.44 3.97 3.08
CA SER A 50 3.09 4.05 4.38
C SER A 50 3.50 5.50 4.73
N ASN A 51 4.08 6.23 3.76
CA ASN A 51 4.40 7.64 3.94
C ASN A 51 3.15 8.49 4.21
N ALA A 52 2.07 8.26 3.45
CA ALA A 52 0.80 8.94 3.68
C ALA A 52 0.24 8.66 5.08
N LEU A 53 0.29 7.40 5.53
CA LEU A 53 -0.15 7.00 6.87
C LEU A 53 0.65 7.72 7.96
N ALA A 54 1.97 7.86 7.80
CA ALA A 54 2.81 8.59 8.73
C ALA A 54 2.40 10.07 8.82
N LEU A 55 2.17 10.72 7.68
CA LEU A 55 1.72 12.12 7.63
C LEU A 55 0.33 12.30 8.27
N ILE A 56 -0.61 11.40 7.99
CA ILE A 56 -1.95 11.41 8.59
C ILE A 56 -1.87 11.25 10.10
N ASN A 57 -1.04 10.35 10.60
CA ASN A 57 -0.85 10.16 12.04
C ASN A 57 -0.25 11.41 12.69
N MET A 58 0.76 12.02 12.07
CA MET A 58 1.33 13.28 12.56
C MET A 58 0.26 14.38 12.63
N TYR A 59 -0.50 14.57 11.56
CA TYR A 59 -1.56 15.57 11.50
C TYR A 59 -2.63 15.33 12.57
N ALA A 60 -3.09 14.08 12.71
CA ALA A 60 -4.07 13.71 13.72
C ALA A 60 -3.56 13.90 15.16
N SER A 61 -2.24 13.79 15.40
CA SER A 61 -1.63 14.09 16.68
C SER A 61 -1.51 15.60 16.94
N THR A 62 -1.34 16.42 15.90
CA THR A 62 -1.29 17.89 16.03
C THR A 62 -2.66 18.56 16.19
N ASP A 63 -3.73 17.95 15.69
CA ASP A 63 -5.12 18.45 15.77
C ASP A 63 -5.73 18.26 17.19
N VAL A 64 -5.01 17.60 18.11
CA VAL A 64 -5.43 17.38 19.52
C VAL A 64 -4.97 18.53 20.45
N HIS A 65 -4.60 19.68 19.90
CA HIS A 65 -4.41 20.96 20.61
C HIS A 65 -5.11 22.08 19.85
#